data_AF-A0A4P9YAK6-F1
#
_entry.id   AF-A0A4P9YAK6-F1
#
_cell.length_a   1.000
_cell.length_b   1.000
_cell.length_c   1.000
_cell.angle_alpha   90.00
_cell.angle_beta   90.00
_cell.angle_gamma   90.00
#
_symmetry.space_group_name_H-M   'P 1'
#
loop_
_entity.id
_entity.type
_entity.pdbx_description
1 polymer ?
#
loop_
_entity_poly.entity_id
_entity_poly.type
_entity_poly.pdbx_seq_one_letter_code
_entity_poly.pdbx_strand_id
1 'polypeptide(L)'
;FPPCNVPFYNNICNATERDGWISFGQKIPSTTLENLYIRASYRTIASSINSGINKAIITGTPGIGKSLFLIYLLWKLVKDGKRVLFIYHPFNIYYDGKGGVFLFASGRLPLDNDYSFWNDTLWCLFDAKFKKEAHLGELPVELCTFILSTSPSREMLNDFKKPPVPQVFYMPTWSEAELEAIADLFPGANQWRGRFVFLGGIPR
;
A
#
# COMPACT_ATOMS: atom_id res chain seq x y z
N PHE A 1 13.21 3.46 -18.48
CA PHE A 1 13.06 2.32 -17.54
C PHE A 1 12.60 1.10 -18.33
N PRO A 2 13.01 -0.14 -18.01
CA PRO A 2 12.48 -1.31 -18.71
C PRO A 2 10.98 -1.47 -18.42
N PRO A 3 10.16 -1.84 -19.42
CA PRO A 3 8.76 -2.17 -19.20
C PRO A 3 8.61 -3.24 -18.12
N CYS A 4 7.57 -3.12 -17.28
CA CYS A 4 7.27 -4.12 -16.26
C CYS A 4 6.81 -5.43 -16.94
N ASN A 5 7.42 -6.55 -16.58
CA ASN A 5 7.04 -7.88 -17.09
C ASN A 5 6.13 -8.66 -16.13
N VAL A 6 5.73 -8.06 -15.00
CA VAL A 6 4.88 -8.70 -14.00
C VAL A 6 3.41 -8.46 -14.39
N PRO A 7 2.62 -9.50 -14.71
CA PRO A 7 1.27 -9.33 -15.21
C PRO A 7 0.36 -8.53 -14.26
N PHE A 8 0.52 -8.69 -12.94
CA PHE A 8 -0.38 -8.07 -11.96
C PHE A 8 -0.35 -6.55 -12.07
N TYR A 9 0.85 -5.98 -12.13
CA TYR A 9 1.04 -4.53 -12.21
C TYR A 9 0.61 -3.95 -13.56
N ASN A 10 0.74 -4.71 -14.65
CA ASN A 10 0.25 -4.26 -15.95
C ASN A 10 -1.27 -4.26 -16.06
N ASN A 11 -1.96 -5.12 -15.31
CA ASN A 11 -3.41 -5.31 -15.42
C ASN A 11 -4.20 -4.71 -14.25
N ILE A 12 -3.54 -4.13 -13.25
CA ILE A 12 -4.21 -3.65 -12.04
C ILE A 12 -5.33 -2.65 -12.35
N CYS A 13 -5.14 -1.76 -13.34
CA CYS A 13 -6.15 -0.76 -13.73
C CYS A 13 -7.42 -1.37 -14.32
N ASN A 14 -7.35 -2.59 -14.87
CA ASN A 14 -8.48 -3.30 -15.47
C ASN A 14 -9.38 -3.94 -14.41
N ALA A 15 -8.89 -4.09 -13.18
CA ALA A 15 -9.66 -4.68 -12.09
C ALA A 15 -10.90 -3.83 -11.76
N THR A 16 -12.01 -4.49 -11.50
CA THR A 16 -13.28 -3.85 -11.16
C THR A 16 -13.65 -4.11 -9.71
N GLU A 17 -14.31 -3.13 -9.11
CA GLU A 17 -14.91 -3.27 -7.80
C GLU A 17 -16.33 -3.82 -7.97
N ARG A 18 -16.68 -4.88 -7.22
CA ARG A 18 -18.02 -5.45 -7.17
C ARG A 18 -18.29 -6.05 -5.80
N ASP A 19 -19.45 -5.74 -5.22
CA ASP A 19 -19.94 -6.32 -3.96
C ASP A 19 -18.94 -6.21 -2.78
N GLY A 20 -18.16 -5.12 -2.74
CA GLY A 20 -17.14 -4.90 -1.70
C GLY A 20 -15.79 -5.57 -1.95
N TRP A 21 -15.58 -6.14 -3.14
CA TRP A 21 -14.34 -6.80 -3.55
C TRP A 21 -13.72 -6.17 -4.79
N ILE A 22 -12.40 -6.26 -4.92
CA ILE A 22 -11.69 -6.00 -6.17
C ILE A 22 -11.15 -7.32 -6.69
N SER A 23 -11.54 -7.69 -7.91
CA SER A 23 -11.02 -8.88 -8.58
C SER A 23 -9.91 -8.50 -9.56
N PHE A 24 -8.68 -8.93 -9.27
CA PHE A 24 -7.52 -8.64 -10.12
C PHE A 24 -7.30 -9.69 -11.22
N GLY A 25 -7.99 -10.84 -11.14
CA GLY A 25 -7.82 -11.98 -12.05
C GLY A 25 -6.43 -12.62 -11.99
N GLN A 26 -5.61 -12.21 -11.02
CA GLN A 26 -4.24 -12.62 -10.81
C GLN A 26 -3.91 -12.50 -9.33
N LYS A 27 -2.95 -13.30 -8.86
CA LYS A 27 -2.54 -13.28 -7.45
C LYS A 27 -1.96 -11.92 -7.07
N ILE A 28 -2.50 -11.36 -5.98
CA ILE A 28 -1.99 -10.14 -5.35
C ILE A 28 -0.57 -10.44 -4.82
N PRO A 29 0.42 -9.60 -5.15
CA PRO A 29 1.80 -9.78 -4.71
C PRO A 29 1.93 -10.03 -3.20
N SER A 30 2.76 -11.02 -2.85
CA SER A 30 2.97 -11.49 -1.47
C SER A 30 1.77 -12.15 -0.79
N THR A 31 0.76 -12.58 -1.56
CA THR A 31 -0.39 -13.34 -1.06
C THR A 31 -0.76 -14.49 -1.99
N THR A 32 -1.69 -15.35 -1.55
CA THR A 32 -2.32 -16.39 -2.38
C THR A 32 -3.65 -15.93 -2.98
N LEU A 33 -4.12 -14.72 -2.67
CA LEU A 33 -5.43 -14.22 -3.02
C LEU A 33 -5.42 -13.56 -4.40
N GLU A 34 -6.52 -13.69 -5.15
CA GLU A 34 -6.74 -12.95 -6.41
C GLU A 34 -7.76 -11.81 -6.26
N ASN A 35 -8.48 -11.82 -5.13
CA ASN A 35 -9.49 -10.85 -4.78
C ASN A 35 -9.08 -10.10 -3.50
N LEU A 36 -9.34 -8.80 -3.47
CA LEU A 36 -9.11 -7.95 -2.30
C LEU A 36 -10.45 -7.52 -1.72
N TYR A 37 -10.70 -7.89 -0.46
CA TYR A 37 -11.82 -7.36 0.31
C TYR A 37 -11.57 -5.88 0.66
N ILE A 38 -12.51 -5.00 0.30
CA ILE A 38 -12.41 -3.57 0.59
C ILE A 38 -12.99 -3.30 1.97
N ARG A 39 -12.09 -3.18 2.95
CA ARG A 39 -12.44 -2.76 4.31
C ARG A 39 -13.01 -1.35 4.31
N ALA A 40 -13.97 -1.06 5.19
CA ALA A 40 -14.51 0.29 5.35
C ALA A 40 -13.39 1.30 5.69
N SER A 41 -12.43 0.87 6.53
CA SER A 41 -11.24 1.66 6.88
C SER A 41 -10.36 2.00 5.68
N TYR A 42 -10.30 1.16 4.64
CA TYR A 42 -9.53 1.48 3.43
C TYR A 42 -10.13 2.68 2.71
N ARG A 43 -11.46 2.74 2.60
CA ARG A 43 -12.15 3.87 1.97
C ARG A 43 -11.92 5.16 2.76
N THR A 44 -12.17 5.12 4.07
CA THR A 44 -12.05 6.29 4.95
C THR A 44 -10.62 6.83 5.00
N ILE A 45 -9.61 5.94 5.11
CA ILE A 45 -8.21 6.36 5.11
C ILE A 45 -7.86 6.96 3.74
N ALA A 46 -8.15 6.27 2.63
CA ALA A 46 -7.80 6.75 1.29
C ALA A 46 -8.45 8.09 0.93
N SER A 47 -9.68 8.35 1.36
CA SER A 47 -10.35 9.64 1.13
C SER A 47 -9.81 10.77 2.00
N SER A 48 -9.12 10.45 3.10
CA SER A 48 -8.59 11.43 4.06
C SER A 48 -7.15 11.84 3.78
N ILE A 49 -6.46 11.16 2.85
CA ILE A 49 -5.09 11.49 2.46
C ILE A 49 -5.13 12.71 1.53
N ASN A 50 -4.46 13.79 1.94
CA ASN A 50 -4.34 14.97 1.08
C ASN A 50 -3.34 14.72 -0.06
N SER A 51 -3.67 15.20 -1.27
CA SER A 51 -2.77 15.23 -2.42
C SER A 51 -1.78 16.40 -2.37
N GLY A 52 -0.67 16.31 -3.09
CA GLY A 52 0.38 17.34 -3.16
C GLY A 52 1.61 16.96 -2.34
N ILE A 53 2.39 17.93 -1.87
CA ILE A 53 3.50 17.65 -0.95
C ILE A 53 2.90 17.32 0.42
N ASN A 54 2.74 16.03 0.70
CA ASN A 54 2.12 15.53 1.92
C ASN A 54 2.76 14.20 2.33
N LYS A 55 2.85 13.95 3.63
CA LYS A 55 3.31 12.69 4.19
C LYS A 55 2.18 12.03 4.95
N ALA A 56 2.00 10.73 4.77
CA ALA A 56 1.06 9.94 5.56
C ALA A 56 1.73 8.65 6.06
N ILE A 57 1.41 8.27 7.30
CA ILE A 57 1.80 7.00 7.91
C ILE A 57 0.53 6.17 8.11
N ILE A 58 0.51 4.98 7.53
CA ILE A 58 -0.49 3.96 7.81
C ILE A 58 0.12 2.96 8.79
N THR A 59 -0.38 2.95 10.03
CA THR A 59 0.15 2.11 11.11
C THR A 59 -0.92 1.27 11.78
N GLY A 60 -0.51 0.30 12.59
CA GLY A 60 -1.38 -0.65 13.26
C GLY A 60 -0.71 -2.00 13.47
N THR A 61 -1.40 -2.91 14.16
CA THR A 61 -0.88 -4.24 14.50
C THR A 61 -0.40 -5.00 13.25
N PRO A 62 0.69 -5.79 13.33
CA PRO A 62 1.08 -6.70 12.25
C PRO A 62 -0.09 -7.59 11.80
N GLY A 63 -0.18 -7.89 10.50
CA GLY A 63 -1.25 -8.72 9.94
C GLY A 63 -2.60 -8.02 9.69
N ILE A 64 -2.79 -6.77 10.14
CA ILE A 64 -4.09 -6.09 10.04
C ILE A 64 -4.48 -5.60 8.63
N GLY A 65 -3.65 -5.84 7.62
CA GLY A 65 -3.97 -5.52 6.22
C GLY A 65 -3.39 -4.20 5.70
N LYS A 66 -2.31 -3.66 6.29
CA LYS A 66 -1.68 -2.41 5.83
C LYS A 66 -1.05 -2.52 4.42
N SER A 67 -0.34 -3.61 4.15
CA SER A 67 0.20 -3.90 2.81
C SER A 67 -0.90 -4.01 1.75
N LEU A 68 -2.04 -4.64 2.10
CA LEU A 68 -3.21 -4.75 1.22
C LEU A 68 -3.91 -3.41 0.99
N PHE A 69 -3.92 -2.51 1.99
CA PHE A 69 -4.38 -1.14 1.78
C PHE A 69 -3.53 -0.41 0.74
N LEU A 70 -2.22 -0.60 0.70
CA LEU A 70 -1.40 0.00 -0.36
C LEU A 70 -1.74 -0.55 -1.75
N ILE A 71 -2.12 -1.82 -1.87
CA ILE A 71 -2.63 -2.39 -3.14
C ILE A 71 -3.96 -1.73 -3.53
N TYR A 72 -4.88 -1.57 -2.58
CA TYR A 72 -6.14 -0.84 -2.81
C TYR A 72 -5.90 0.59 -3.28
N LEU A 73 -4.99 1.32 -2.61
CA LEU A 73 -4.65 2.69 -2.95
C LEU A 73 -3.96 2.77 -4.32
N LEU A 74 -3.04 1.84 -4.62
CA LEU A 74 -2.40 1.72 -5.93
C LEU A 74 -3.43 1.56 -7.04
N TRP A 75 -4.36 0.60 -6.90
CA TRP A 75 -5.43 0.37 -7.86
C TRP A 75 -6.22 1.65 -8.16
N LYS A 76 -6.63 2.37 -7.12
CA LYS A 76 -7.39 3.62 -7.25
C LYS A 76 -6.58 4.69 -7.98
N LEU A 77 -5.34 4.93 -7.56
CA LEU A 77 -4.47 5.95 -8.14
C LEU A 77 -4.14 5.68 -9.61
N VAL A 78 -3.86 4.43 -9.96
CA VAL A 78 -3.56 4.05 -11.35
C VAL A 78 -4.80 4.19 -12.23
N LYS A 79 -6.00 3.83 -11.73
CA LYS A 79 -7.26 4.09 -12.43
C LYS A 79 -7.51 5.57 -12.68
N ASP A 80 -7.13 6.42 -11.72
CA ASP A 80 -7.25 7.87 -11.83
C ASP A 80 -6.12 8.50 -12.67
N GLY A 81 -5.29 7.69 -13.35
CA GLY A 81 -4.21 8.17 -14.23
C GLY A 81 -3.08 8.87 -13.48
N LYS A 82 -2.89 8.59 -12.19
CA LYS A 82 -1.84 9.22 -11.38
C LYS A 82 -0.47 8.59 -11.65
N ARG A 83 0.58 9.40 -11.47
CA ARG A 83 1.95 8.91 -11.38
C ARG A 83 2.15 8.24 -10.04
N VAL A 84 2.59 6.99 -10.04
CA VAL A 84 2.77 6.23 -8.80
C VAL A 84 4.11 5.50 -8.81
N LEU A 85 4.95 5.73 -7.80
CA LEU A 85 6.08 4.88 -7.46
C LEU A 85 5.65 3.94 -6.32
N PHE A 86 5.60 2.64 -6.60
CA PHE A 86 5.16 1.60 -5.67
C PHE A 86 6.37 0.76 -5.24
N ILE A 87 6.83 0.96 -4.00
CA ILE A 87 7.95 0.22 -3.38
C ILE A 87 7.34 -0.86 -2.49
N TYR A 88 7.30 -2.09 -3.00
CA TYR A 88 6.61 -3.22 -2.38
C TYR A 88 7.36 -4.53 -2.63
N HIS A 89 8.02 -5.06 -1.59
CA HIS A 89 8.96 -6.17 -1.75
C HIS A 89 8.37 -7.37 -2.53
N PRO A 90 9.11 -7.96 -3.50
CA PRO A 90 10.45 -7.58 -3.97
C PRO A 90 10.47 -6.52 -5.09
N PHE A 91 9.33 -5.92 -5.42
CA PHE A 91 9.13 -5.07 -6.58
C PHE A 91 9.23 -3.57 -6.26
N ASN A 92 9.78 -2.82 -7.21
CA ASN A 92 9.67 -1.37 -7.26
C ASN A 92 9.06 -1.02 -8.61
N ILE A 93 7.81 -0.57 -8.64
CA ILE A 93 7.04 -0.36 -9.87
C ILE A 93 6.76 1.13 -10.04
N TYR A 94 6.85 1.62 -11.27
CA TYR A 94 6.45 2.98 -11.58
C TYR A 94 5.39 3.03 -12.68
N TYR A 95 4.34 3.78 -12.40
CA TYR A 95 3.28 4.14 -13.33
C TYR A 95 3.47 5.59 -13.71
N ASP A 96 3.54 5.89 -15.01
CA ASP A 96 3.78 7.24 -15.52
C ASP A 96 2.51 8.10 -15.65
N GLY A 97 1.35 7.56 -15.28
CA GLY A 97 0.04 8.21 -15.44
C GLY A 97 -0.45 8.30 -16.89
N LYS A 98 0.30 7.75 -17.86
CA LYS A 98 0.00 7.74 -19.30
C LYS A 98 -0.16 6.33 -19.86
N GLY A 99 -0.23 5.33 -18.97
CA GLY A 99 -0.37 3.91 -19.29
C GLY A 99 0.94 3.13 -19.29
N GLY A 100 2.09 3.80 -19.13
CA GLY A 100 3.38 3.14 -18.99
C GLY A 100 3.58 2.55 -17.59
N VAL A 101 3.97 1.27 -17.55
CA VAL A 101 4.31 0.55 -16.31
C VAL A 101 5.75 0.05 -16.40
N PHE A 102 6.57 0.41 -15.43
CA PHE A 102 8.01 0.20 -15.45
C PHE A 102 8.50 -0.49 -14.18
N LEU A 103 9.54 -1.32 -14.32
CA LEU A 103 10.19 -1.99 -13.20
C LEU A 103 11.52 -1.30 -12.87
N PHE A 104 11.73 -1.02 -11.58
CA PHE A 104 13.01 -0.59 -11.03
C PHE A 104 13.74 -1.77 -10.37
N ALA A 105 14.97 -2.01 -10.80
CA ALA A 105 15.88 -2.87 -10.03
C ALA A 105 16.31 -2.16 -8.74
N SER A 106 16.64 -2.92 -7.70
CA SER A 106 17.19 -2.37 -6.45
C SER A 106 18.38 -1.46 -6.72
N GLY A 107 18.40 -0.26 -6.14
CA GLY A 107 19.47 0.73 -6.33
C GLY A 107 19.44 1.53 -7.64
N ARG A 108 18.35 1.47 -8.42
CA ARG A 108 18.21 2.22 -9.69
C ARG A 108 17.08 3.25 -9.70
N LEU A 109 16.66 3.73 -8.53
CA LEU A 109 15.70 4.83 -8.49
C LEU A 109 16.31 6.10 -9.10
N PRO A 110 15.49 7.01 -9.64
CA PRO A 110 15.98 8.31 -10.11
C PRO A 110 16.67 9.06 -8.97
N LEU A 111 17.69 9.85 -9.31
CA LEU A 111 18.40 10.69 -8.35
C LEU A 111 17.43 11.60 -7.61
N ASP A 112 17.73 11.90 -6.35
CA ASP A 112 16.92 12.75 -5.48
C ASP A 112 16.71 14.18 -6.03
N ASN A 113 17.63 14.65 -6.86
CA ASN A 113 17.58 15.93 -7.55
C ASN A 113 16.89 15.91 -8.93
N ASP A 114 16.34 14.78 -9.37
CA ASP A 114 15.54 14.71 -10.59
C ASP A 114 14.11 15.20 -10.33
N TYR A 115 13.93 16.52 -10.31
CA TYR A 115 12.63 17.17 -10.09
C TYR A 115 11.60 16.91 -11.20
N SER A 116 12.04 16.40 -12.37
CA SER A 116 11.11 15.95 -13.41
C SER A 116 10.41 14.65 -13.02
N PHE A 117 11.12 13.80 -12.27
CA PHE A 117 10.58 12.60 -11.67
C PHE A 117 9.90 12.89 -10.33
N TRP A 118 10.64 13.48 -9.38
CA TRP A 118 10.20 13.78 -8.02
C TRP A 118 9.53 15.14 -7.94
N ASN A 119 8.20 15.16 -7.96
CA ASN A 119 7.40 16.36 -7.80
C ASN A 119 6.01 16.04 -7.24
N ASP A 120 5.22 17.08 -6.99
CA ASP A 120 3.93 17.06 -6.30
C ASP A 120 2.85 16.23 -7.00
N THR A 121 3.07 15.85 -8.27
CA THR A 121 2.18 14.95 -9.01
C THR A 121 2.44 13.47 -8.75
N LEU A 122 3.60 13.13 -8.19
CA LEU A 122 4.00 11.75 -7.90
C LEU A 122 3.41 11.28 -6.57
N TRP A 123 2.87 10.08 -6.56
CA TRP A 123 2.51 9.34 -5.36
C TRP A 123 3.55 8.27 -5.09
N CYS A 124 4.27 8.36 -3.98
CA CYS A 124 5.18 7.31 -3.53
C CYS A 124 4.49 6.47 -2.46
N LEU A 125 4.24 5.20 -2.77
CA LEU A 125 3.64 4.22 -1.89
C LEU A 125 4.73 3.26 -1.41
N PHE A 126 5.08 3.32 -0.12
CA PHE A 126 6.20 2.58 0.45
C PHE A 126 5.72 1.57 1.50
N ASP A 127 5.91 0.28 1.23
CA ASP A 127 5.74 -0.77 2.24
C ASP A 127 7.05 -1.02 3.00
N ALA A 128 7.03 -0.73 4.30
CA ALA A 128 8.15 -0.94 5.21
C ALA A 128 8.51 -2.42 5.43
N LYS A 129 7.68 -3.36 4.99
CA LYS A 129 7.94 -4.80 5.17
C LYS A 129 9.31 -5.19 4.59
N PHE A 130 10.17 -5.75 5.44
CA PHE A 130 11.56 -6.11 5.14
C PHE A 130 12.49 -4.93 4.78
N LYS A 131 12.11 -3.69 5.13
CA LYS A 131 12.92 -2.48 4.93
C LYS A 131 13.49 -1.97 6.25
N LYS A 132 14.56 -1.19 6.14
CA LYS A 132 15.23 -0.47 7.24
C LYS A 132 15.13 1.03 7.00
N GLU A 133 15.33 1.84 8.04
CA GLU A 133 15.28 3.32 7.98
C GLU A 133 16.16 3.90 6.86
N ALA A 134 17.36 3.36 6.63
CA ALA A 134 18.25 3.79 5.55
C ALA A 134 17.59 3.78 4.16
N HIS A 135 16.69 2.82 3.88
CA HIS A 135 15.99 2.76 2.59
C HIS A 135 14.95 3.88 2.42
N LEU A 136 14.50 4.48 3.53
CA LEU A 136 13.56 5.60 3.51
C LEU A 136 14.33 6.92 3.43
N GLY A 137 15.48 7.03 4.09
CA GLY A 137 16.33 8.23 4.09
C GLY A 137 16.92 8.59 2.72
N GLU A 138 16.98 7.63 1.79
CA GLU A 138 17.43 7.86 0.41
C GLU A 138 16.35 8.46 -0.52
N LEU A 139 15.11 8.60 -0.04
CA LEU A 139 13.99 9.05 -0.87
C LEU A 139 13.65 10.53 -0.60
N PRO A 140 13.42 11.34 -1.64
CA PRO A 140 13.05 12.75 -1.47
C PRO A 140 11.56 12.88 -1.09
N VAL A 141 11.24 12.49 0.15
CA VAL A 141 9.88 12.47 0.71
C VAL A 141 9.18 13.84 0.69
N GLU A 142 9.96 14.90 0.56
CA GLU A 142 9.52 16.30 0.59
C GLU A 142 9.09 16.85 -0.77
N LEU A 143 9.25 16.08 -1.83
CA LEU A 143 8.93 16.53 -3.18
C LEU A 143 7.60 15.98 -3.69
N CYS A 144 6.98 15.01 -3.03
CA CYS A 144 5.86 14.26 -3.56
C CYS A 144 4.83 13.88 -2.48
N THR A 145 3.71 13.27 -2.86
CA THR A 145 2.81 12.65 -1.88
C THR A 145 3.42 11.31 -1.44
N PHE A 146 3.82 11.19 -0.17
CA PHE A 146 4.50 10.00 0.33
C PHE A 146 3.67 9.25 1.37
N ILE A 147 3.33 7.99 1.08
CA ILE A 147 2.52 7.12 1.94
C ILE A 147 3.37 5.96 2.45
N LEU A 148 3.63 5.96 3.76
CA LEU A 148 4.39 4.92 4.44
C LEU A 148 3.44 3.93 5.13
N SER A 149 3.41 2.68 4.69
CA SER A 149 2.81 1.58 5.46
C SER A 149 3.87 0.96 6.35
N THR A 150 3.67 1.00 7.67
CA THR A 150 4.60 0.37 8.61
C THR A 150 3.88 -0.15 9.85
N SER A 151 4.42 -1.19 10.47
CA SER A 151 3.99 -1.54 11.83
C SER A 151 4.61 -0.53 12.81
N PRO A 152 4.09 -0.35 14.03
CA PRO A 152 4.65 0.60 14.99
C PRO A 152 6.05 0.15 15.46
N SER A 153 7.06 0.41 14.64
CA SER A 153 8.48 0.34 14.96
C SER A 153 8.99 1.77 15.06
N ARG A 154 9.58 2.12 16.20
CA ARG A 154 9.99 3.50 16.51
C ARG A 154 11.13 3.98 15.60
N GLU A 155 12.04 3.09 15.21
CA GLU A 155 13.26 3.45 14.46
C GLU A 155 12.94 4.09 13.11
N MET A 156 12.14 3.43 12.26
CA MET A 156 11.81 3.92 10.91
C MET A 156 11.03 5.25 10.88
N LEU A 157 10.43 5.65 12.01
CA LEU A 157 9.50 6.77 12.06
C LEU A 157 10.12 8.09 12.53
N ASN A 158 11.32 8.07 13.11
CA ASN A 158 11.89 9.27 13.73
C ASN A 158 12.18 10.35 12.68
N ASP A 159 12.87 10.00 11.61
CA ASP A 159 13.18 10.95 10.54
C ASP A 159 11.97 11.31 9.69
N PHE A 160 11.07 10.35 9.43
CA PHE A 160 9.87 10.59 8.63
C PHE A 160 8.86 11.56 9.30
N LYS A 161 8.92 11.67 10.63
CA LYS A 161 8.09 12.60 11.42
C LYS A 161 8.58 14.05 11.41
N LYS A 162 9.78 14.32 10.90
CA LYS A 162 10.27 15.70 10.73
C LYS A 162 9.33 16.47 9.79
N PRO A 163 9.23 17.81 9.89
CA PRO A 163 8.35 18.61 9.06
C PRO A 163 8.55 18.34 7.56
N PRO A 164 7.47 18.36 6.76
CA PRO A 164 6.07 18.53 7.11
C PRO A 164 5.57 17.34 7.92
N VAL A 165 4.76 17.62 8.93
CA VAL A 165 4.32 16.59 9.87
C VAL A 165 3.42 15.59 9.15
N PRO A 166 3.70 14.28 9.22
CA PRO A 166 2.88 13.30 8.53
C PRO A 166 1.49 13.15 9.17
N GLN A 167 0.47 13.00 8.34
CA GLN A 167 -0.84 12.51 8.77
C GLN A 167 -0.71 11.06 9.23
N VAL A 168 -1.13 10.76 10.47
CA VAL A 168 -1.03 9.39 11.01
C VAL A 168 -2.40 8.74 11.02
N PHE A 169 -2.53 7.64 10.30
CA PHE A 169 -3.73 6.82 10.23
C PHE A 169 -3.50 5.48 10.92
N TYR A 170 -4.27 5.21 11.96
CA TYR A 170 -4.28 3.94 12.66
C TYR A 170 -5.32 3.01 12.00
N MET A 171 -4.85 1.95 11.36
CA MET A 171 -5.72 0.94 10.78
C MET A 171 -6.39 0.13 11.89
N PRO A 172 -7.74 0.11 11.94
CA PRO A 172 -8.46 -0.60 12.98
C PRO A 172 -8.30 -2.11 12.83
N THR A 173 -8.57 -2.84 13.91
CA THR A 173 -8.67 -4.30 13.86
C THR A 173 -9.80 -4.74 12.93
N TRP A 174 -9.79 -6.00 12.51
CA TRP A 174 -10.87 -6.53 11.68
C TRP A 174 -12.14 -6.63 12.52
N SER A 175 -13.28 -6.19 11.98
CA SER A 175 -14.56 -6.44 12.65
C SER A 175 -15.02 -7.88 12.43
N GLU A 176 -15.94 -8.37 13.26
CA GLU A 176 -16.52 -9.71 13.09
C GLU A 176 -17.16 -9.88 11.71
N ALA A 177 -17.90 -8.89 11.22
CA ALA A 177 -18.50 -8.91 9.89
C ALA A 177 -17.46 -8.95 8.76
N GLU A 178 -16.33 -8.24 8.92
CA GLU A 178 -15.24 -8.30 7.93
C GLU A 178 -14.57 -9.69 7.93
N LEU A 179 -14.39 -10.31 9.10
CA LEU A 179 -13.82 -11.65 9.21
C LEU A 179 -14.78 -12.72 8.65
N GLU A 180 -16.08 -12.60 8.91
CA GLU A 180 -17.12 -13.45 8.35
C GLU A 180 -17.07 -13.41 6.81
N ALA A 181 -16.99 -12.22 6.23
CA ALA A 181 -16.97 -12.02 4.78
C ALA A 181 -15.76 -12.68 4.09
N ILE A 182 -14.62 -12.80 4.78
CA ILE A 182 -13.40 -13.38 4.21
C ILE A 182 -13.15 -14.82 4.65
N ALA A 183 -13.96 -15.39 5.54
CA ALA A 183 -13.68 -16.66 6.21
C ALA A 183 -13.45 -17.82 5.22
N ASP A 184 -14.26 -17.88 4.16
CA ASP A 184 -14.18 -18.94 3.14
C ASP A 184 -12.88 -18.90 2.32
N LEU A 185 -12.19 -17.76 2.28
CA LEU A 185 -10.88 -17.65 1.63
C LEU A 185 -9.76 -18.33 2.43
N PHE A 186 -10.03 -18.63 3.71
CA PHE A 186 -9.09 -19.24 4.64
C PHE A 186 -9.70 -20.49 5.27
N PRO A 187 -9.89 -21.58 4.51
CA PRO A 187 -10.60 -22.79 4.97
C PRO A 187 -9.86 -23.59 6.06
N GLY A 188 -8.68 -23.14 6.49
CA GLY A 188 -7.96 -23.65 7.66
C GLY A 188 -8.10 -22.76 8.92
N ALA A 189 -8.74 -21.60 8.81
CA ALA A 189 -8.89 -20.60 9.87
C ALA A 189 -10.24 -20.71 10.61
N ASN A 190 -10.71 -21.95 10.83
CA ASN A 190 -12.10 -22.28 11.21
C ASN A 190 -12.47 -21.81 12.63
N GLN A 191 -11.46 -21.43 13.42
CA GLN A 191 -11.61 -20.98 14.80
C GLN A 191 -11.58 -19.45 14.95
N TRP A 192 -11.68 -18.70 13.85
CA TRP A 192 -11.57 -17.24 13.87
C TRP A 192 -12.59 -16.57 14.81
N ARG A 193 -13.83 -17.11 14.89
CA ARG A 193 -14.87 -16.60 15.82
C ARG A 193 -14.43 -16.69 17.28
N GLY A 194 -13.92 -17.85 17.68
CA GLY A 194 -13.36 -18.03 19.03
C GLY A 194 -12.17 -17.11 19.28
N ARG A 195 -11.26 -16.98 18.31
CA ARG A 195 -10.12 -16.06 18.39
C ARG A 195 -10.54 -14.59 18.45
N PHE A 196 -11.65 -14.21 17.82
CA PHE A 196 -12.15 -12.84 17.85
C PHE A 196 -12.47 -12.40 19.29
N VAL A 197 -13.11 -13.26 20.08
CA VAL A 197 -13.42 -12.99 21.49
C VAL A 197 -12.16 -12.68 22.30
N PHE A 198 -11.04 -13.36 22.04
CA PHE A 198 -9.80 -13.19 22.80
C PHE A 198 -8.82 -12.16 22.21
N LEU A 199 -8.83 -11.95 20.89
CA LEU A 199 -7.84 -11.16 20.16
C LEU A 199 -8.42 -9.90 19.50
N GLY A 200 -9.73 -9.66 19.61
CA GLY A 200 -10.39 -8.44 19.13
C GLY A 200 -10.21 -8.15 17.64
N GLY A 201 -10.14 -9.21 16.82
CA GLY A 201 -10.02 -9.08 15.37
C GLY A 201 -8.60 -8.87 14.84
N ILE A 202 -7.57 -9.28 15.58
CA ILE A 202 -6.20 -9.39 15.07
C ILE A 202 -6.03 -10.76 14.38
N PRO A 203 -5.85 -10.83 13.05
CA PRO A 203 -5.62 -12.08 12.35
C PRO A 203 -4.26 -12.67 12.77
N ARG A 204 -4.22 -13.98 13.06
CA ARG A 204 -3.00 -14.75 13.30
C ARG A 204 -3.06 -16.07 12.56
#